data_AF-A0A358DMC6-F1
#
_entry.id   AF-A0A358DMC6-F1
#
_cell.length_a   1.000
_cell.length_b   1.000
_cell.length_c   1.000
_cell.angle_alpha   90.00
_cell.angle_beta   90.00
_cell.angle_gamma   90.00
#
_symmetry.space_group_name_H-M   'P 1'
#
loop_
_entity.id
_entity.type
_entity.pdbx_description
1 polymer ?
#
loop_
_entity_poly.entity_id
_entity_poly.type
_entity_poly.pdbx_seq_one_letter_code
_entity_poly.pdbx_strand_id
1 'polypeptide(L)'
;MHVRSLFVLFSFMATSAWADSGGGGENSGGYSWIDNQGAGGPDFEWTEPGADATNLELGDDETREVDFPENFRFNFFGETYSSIFICSNGWVTFVPTGDTTYEPTSAFPDNAGPMGMLAPIYTDLNPSINNRQQPNGVWVHMDGDEFLVTWRAPFYGREDLGQVEAQLRLTQTDIINFNYRQIPGASGFTISAGLEATDRLDGVSSFFGQIQNAVTNYAVAWEYDPQDVNRAPQLTELADRAGLTGVPVQFTVTASDEDGDTLRYSM
;
A
#
# COMPACT_ATOMS: atom_id res chain seq x y z
N MET A 1 36.34 41.63 4.51
CA MET A 1 36.23 40.74 5.68
C MET A 1 35.06 39.80 5.40
N HIS A 2 35.37 38.61 4.85
CA HIS A 2 34.37 37.63 4.43
C HIS A 2 33.95 36.78 5.63
N VAL A 3 32.67 36.78 5.96
CA VAL A 3 32.08 35.77 6.85
C VAL A 3 31.48 34.71 5.94
N ARG A 4 32.20 33.59 5.79
CA ARG A 4 31.66 32.38 5.19
C ARG A 4 30.76 31.74 6.24
N SER A 5 29.44 31.81 6.04
CA SER A 5 28.49 31.01 6.80
C SER A 5 28.67 29.55 6.38
N LEU A 6 29.27 28.76 7.26
CA LEU A 6 29.30 27.31 7.17
C LEU A 6 27.91 26.80 7.54
N PHE A 7 27.09 26.47 6.54
CA PHE A 7 25.91 25.63 6.76
C PHE A 7 26.42 24.22 7.05
N VAL A 8 26.40 23.83 8.32
CA VAL A 8 26.56 22.44 8.71
C VAL A 8 25.22 21.77 8.46
N LEU A 9 25.07 21.13 7.30
CA LEU A 9 24.00 20.15 7.08
C LEU A 9 24.29 18.97 8.02
N PHE A 10 23.56 18.88 9.14
CA PHE A 10 23.43 17.61 9.82
C PHE A 10 22.48 16.74 8.99
N SER A 11 23.04 16.06 7.99
CA SER A 11 22.44 14.84 7.46
C SER A 11 22.58 13.79 8.58
N PHE A 12 21.56 13.66 9.41
CA PHE A 12 21.38 12.39 10.12
C PHE A 12 20.99 11.37 9.05
N MET A 13 21.94 10.54 8.63
CA MET A 13 21.58 9.27 8.02
C MET A 13 20.78 8.52 9.10
N ALA A 14 19.49 8.32 8.84
CA ALA A 14 18.76 7.30 9.56
C ALA A 14 19.42 5.97 9.21
N THR A 15 20.30 5.47 10.09
CA THR A 15 20.64 4.05 10.08
C THR A 15 19.41 3.31 10.62
N SER A 16 18.38 3.22 9.80
CA SER A 16 17.23 2.38 10.07
C SER A 16 17.27 1.24 9.05
N ALA A 17 17.22 0.02 9.56
CA ALA A 17 17.26 -1.22 8.80
C ALA A 17 15.95 -1.43 8.02
N TRP A 18 15.70 -0.60 7.02
CA TRP A 18 14.66 -0.83 6.02
C TRP A 18 15.31 -1.59 4.87
N ALA A 19 14.56 -2.50 4.24
CA ALA A 19 15.03 -3.08 3.01
C ALA A 19 14.99 -1.98 1.93
N ASP A 20 16.04 -1.87 1.12
CA ASP A 20 16.08 -0.88 0.03
C ASP A 20 15.01 -1.17 -1.04
N SER A 21 14.56 -2.44 -1.14
CA SER A 21 13.55 -2.92 -2.08
C SER A 21 12.93 -4.23 -1.60
N GLY A 22 11.77 -4.60 -2.13
CA GLY A 22 11.09 -5.86 -1.84
C GLY A 22 9.95 -6.18 -2.82
N GLY A 23 9.20 -7.24 -2.55
CA GLY A 23 8.17 -7.74 -3.45
C GLY A 23 8.72 -8.60 -4.60
N GLY A 24 7.89 -8.80 -5.63
CA GLY A 24 8.10 -9.75 -6.71
C GLY A 24 7.91 -11.22 -6.30
N GLY A 25 7.70 -12.09 -7.30
CA GLY A 25 7.54 -13.54 -7.13
C GLY A 25 6.10 -14.01 -6.81
N GLU A 26 5.98 -15.32 -6.51
CA GLU A 26 4.77 -16.16 -6.57
C GLU A 26 3.51 -15.68 -5.80
N ASN A 27 3.63 -14.72 -4.87
CA ASN A 27 2.47 -14.20 -4.11
C ASN A 27 2.45 -12.65 -4.05
N SER A 28 3.18 -11.99 -4.95
CA SER A 28 3.24 -10.53 -5.01
C SER A 28 2.15 -9.93 -5.91
N GLY A 29 1.50 -10.77 -6.71
CA GLY A 29 0.55 -10.35 -7.76
C GLY A 29 1.16 -9.30 -8.70
N GLY A 30 2.43 -9.47 -9.07
CA GLY A 30 3.14 -8.57 -9.98
C GLY A 30 3.72 -7.31 -9.35
N TYR A 31 3.52 -7.07 -8.04
CA TYR A 31 4.04 -5.87 -7.40
C TYR A 31 5.43 -6.05 -6.81
N SER A 32 6.31 -5.12 -7.12
CA SER A 32 7.59 -4.93 -6.42
C SER A 32 7.70 -3.48 -5.96
N TRP A 33 8.61 -3.21 -5.02
CA TRP A 33 8.84 -1.87 -4.51
C TRP A 33 10.31 -1.58 -4.27
N ILE A 34 10.64 -0.29 -4.34
CA ILE A 34 11.96 0.27 -4.01
C ILE A 34 11.76 1.57 -3.22
N ASP A 35 12.58 1.76 -2.18
CA ASP A 35 12.58 2.99 -1.39
C ASP A 35 13.65 3.98 -1.87
N ASN A 36 13.56 5.21 -1.39
CA ASN A 36 14.50 6.28 -1.77
C ASN A 36 15.88 6.20 -1.10
N GLN A 37 16.16 5.15 -0.33
CA GLN A 37 17.51 4.85 0.19
C GLN A 37 18.24 3.87 -0.73
N GLY A 38 17.50 3.06 -1.49
CA GLY A 38 18.01 2.17 -2.53
C GLY A 38 18.57 2.88 -3.76
N ALA A 39 19.56 2.25 -4.39
CA ALA A 39 20.10 2.74 -5.66
C ALA A 39 19.05 2.61 -6.78
N GLY A 40 18.67 3.74 -7.38
CA GLY A 40 17.59 3.78 -8.38
C GLY A 40 16.19 3.94 -7.80
N GLY A 41 16.08 4.17 -6.49
CA GLY A 41 14.82 4.49 -5.83
C GLY A 41 14.22 5.84 -6.25
N PRO A 42 12.95 6.11 -5.89
CA PRO A 42 12.28 7.35 -6.23
C PRO A 42 12.90 8.54 -5.52
N ASP A 43 12.80 9.73 -6.11
CA ASP A 43 12.98 10.97 -5.36
C ASP A 43 11.81 11.16 -4.39
N PHE A 44 12.08 11.75 -3.22
CA PHE A 44 10.99 12.20 -2.36
C PHE A 44 10.36 13.47 -2.95
N GLU A 45 9.06 13.41 -3.21
CA GLU A 45 8.27 14.54 -3.67
C GLU A 45 7.05 14.76 -2.77
N TRP A 46 6.72 16.03 -2.52
CA TRP A 46 5.55 16.40 -1.72
C TRP A 46 4.75 17.50 -2.41
N THR A 47 3.50 17.20 -2.73
CA THR A 47 2.55 18.19 -3.25
C THR A 47 1.71 18.69 -2.09
N GLU A 48 1.83 19.96 -1.70
CA GLU A 48 0.93 20.48 -0.66
C GLU A 48 -0.53 20.41 -1.12
N PRO A 49 -1.47 19.99 -0.26
CA PRO A 49 -2.90 20.09 -0.56
C PRO A 49 -3.24 21.57 -0.81
N GLY A 50 -3.45 21.90 -2.09
CA GLY A 50 -3.75 23.25 -2.56
C GLY A 50 -5.18 23.69 -2.24
N ALA A 51 -5.55 24.88 -2.69
CA ALA A 51 -6.92 25.39 -2.55
C ALA A 51 -7.96 24.59 -3.37
N ASP A 52 -7.49 23.78 -4.31
CA ASP A 52 -8.21 22.86 -5.18
C ASP A 52 -8.25 21.41 -4.65
N ALA A 53 -7.59 21.14 -3.53
CA ALA A 53 -7.76 19.87 -2.82
C ALA A 53 -9.10 19.85 -2.07
N THR A 54 -9.81 18.73 -2.16
CA THR A 54 -11.05 18.50 -1.40
C THR A 54 -10.71 17.86 -0.07
N ASN A 55 -10.97 18.55 1.04
CA ASN A 55 -10.93 17.94 2.37
C ASN A 55 -12.14 17.00 2.51
N LEU A 56 -11.89 15.74 2.85
CA LEU A 56 -12.96 14.75 3.07
C LEU A 56 -13.69 14.97 4.41
N GLU A 57 -13.16 15.83 5.27
CA GLU A 57 -13.68 16.15 6.61
C GLU A 57 -13.89 14.91 7.48
N LEU A 58 -12.99 13.91 7.34
CA LEU A 58 -13.07 12.68 8.11
C LEU A 58 -12.86 12.93 9.60
N GLY A 59 -13.69 12.26 10.38
CA GLY A 59 -13.59 12.08 11.82
C GLY A 59 -12.51 11.07 12.21
N ASP A 60 -12.62 10.64 13.46
CA ASP A 60 -11.97 9.44 13.97
C ASP A 60 -12.70 8.20 13.45
N ASP A 61 -11.98 7.17 13.02
CA ASP A 61 -12.55 5.93 12.48
C ASP A 61 -13.67 6.19 11.45
N GLU A 62 -13.32 6.86 10.35
CA GLU A 62 -14.25 7.13 9.26
C GLU A 62 -13.66 6.75 7.91
N THR A 63 -14.53 6.24 7.03
CA THR A 63 -14.20 5.89 5.65
C THR A 63 -15.16 6.57 4.69
N ARG A 64 -14.64 7.05 3.56
CA ARG A 64 -15.41 7.74 2.53
C ARG A 64 -15.07 7.23 1.14
N GLU A 65 -16.10 6.95 0.35
CA GLU A 65 -15.95 6.73 -1.09
C GLU A 65 -15.70 8.06 -1.82
N VAL A 66 -14.77 8.03 -2.75
CA VAL A 66 -14.44 9.12 -3.66
C VAL A 66 -14.44 8.55 -5.08
N ASP A 67 -15.28 9.11 -5.93
CA ASP A 67 -15.27 8.82 -7.36
C ASP A 67 -14.00 9.40 -8.00
N PHE A 68 -13.36 8.62 -8.87
CA PHE A 68 -12.35 9.17 -9.74
C PHE A 68 -12.99 10.08 -10.80
N PRO A 69 -12.26 11.12 -11.26
CA PRO A 69 -12.68 11.89 -12.42
C PRO A 69 -12.98 10.99 -13.63
N GLU A 70 -13.86 11.45 -14.53
CA GLU A 70 -14.26 10.66 -15.70
C GLU A 70 -13.08 10.18 -16.56
N ASN A 71 -11.99 10.94 -16.62
CA ASN A 71 -10.76 10.66 -17.37
C ASN A 71 -9.69 9.89 -16.58
N PHE A 72 -9.93 9.51 -15.33
CA PHE A 72 -8.99 8.76 -14.51
C PHE A 72 -9.55 7.37 -14.19
N ARG A 73 -8.75 6.34 -14.43
CA ARG A 73 -8.98 4.97 -14.01
C ARG A 73 -7.68 4.44 -13.46
N PHE A 74 -7.76 3.59 -12.45
CA PHE A 74 -6.59 2.99 -11.83
C PHE A 74 -6.68 1.47 -11.93
N ASN A 75 -5.61 0.84 -12.41
CA ASN A 75 -5.51 -0.60 -12.46
C ASN A 75 -4.77 -1.09 -11.20
N PHE A 76 -5.39 -2.01 -10.47
CA PHE A 76 -4.86 -2.56 -9.23
C PHE A 76 -5.06 -4.07 -9.23
N PHE A 77 -3.96 -4.83 -9.18
CA PHE A 77 -3.97 -6.29 -9.31
C PHE A 77 -4.75 -6.80 -10.55
N GLY A 78 -4.57 -6.13 -11.69
CA GLY A 78 -5.18 -6.52 -12.97
C GLY A 78 -6.65 -6.11 -13.16
N GLU A 79 -7.27 -5.52 -12.13
CA GLU A 79 -8.64 -5.01 -12.19
C GLU A 79 -8.66 -3.48 -12.28
N THR A 80 -9.58 -2.93 -13.08
CA THR A 80 -9.68 -1.48 -13.31
C THR A 80 -10.80 -0.85 -12.49
N TYR A 81 -10.46 0.19 -11.71
CA TYR A 81 -11.37 0.87 -10.80
C TYR A 81 -11.67 2.31 -11.20
N SER A 82 -12.87 2.77 -10.85
CA SER A 82 -13.36 4.13 -11.08
C SER A 82 -13.69 4.91 -9.80
N SER A 83 -13.53 4.29 -8.63
CA SER A 83 -13.68 4.94 -7.33
C SER A 83 -12.73 4.29 -6.32
N ILE A 84 -12.58 4.95 -5.18
CA ILE A 84 -11.71 4.51 -4.08
C ILE A 84 -12.37 4.84 -2.74
N PHE A 85 -12.24 3.97 -1.76
CA PHE A 85 -12.65 4.18 -0.38
C PHE A 85 -11.42 4.56 0.43
N ILE A 86 -11.48 5.69 1.13
CA ILE A 86 -10.36 6.28 1.86
C ILE A 86 -10.72 6.33 3.35
N CYS A 87 -9.88 5.71 4.19
CA CYS A 87 -10.07 5.69 5.63
C CYS A 87 -9.18 6.74 6.33
N SER A 88 -9.65 7.28 7.46
CA SER A 88 -8.86 8.13 8.36
C SER A 88 -7.55 7.46 8.81
N ASN A 89 -7.55 6.13 8.95
CA ASN A 89 -6.47 5.30 9.49
C ASN A 89 -5.36 4.95 8.49
N GLY A 90 -5.15 5.81 7.49
CA GLY A 90 -3.96 5.74 6.64
C GLY A 90 -3.96 4.63 5.60
N TRP A 91 -5.15 4.19 5.17
CA TRP A 91 -5.33 3.17 4.14
C TRP A 91 -6.50 3.49 3.21
N VAL A 92 -6.51 2.82 2.06
CA VAL A 92 -7.57 2.88 1.05
C VAL A 92 -7.94 1.46 0.58
N THR A 93 -9.10 1.31 -0.04
CA THR A 93 -9.49 0.10 -0.78
C THR A 93 -10.30 0.48 -2.02
N PHE A 94 -10.32 -0.40 -3.02
CA PHE A 94 -11.15 -0.26 -4.21
C PHE A 94 -12.47 -1.05 -4.14
N VAL A 95 -12.71 -1.75 -3.01
CA VAL A 95 -13.93 -2.55 -2.78
C VAL A 95 -14.87 -1.80 -1.83
N PRO A 96 -16.19 -1.78 -2.09
CA PRO A 96 -17.15 -1.17 -1.19
C PRO A 96 -17.02 -1.66 0.25
N THR A 97 -16.77 -0.72 1.17
CA THR A 97 -16.58 -1.02 2.58
C THR A 97 -17.07 0.11 3.48
N GLY A 98 -17.43 -0.25 4.72
CA GLY A 98 -17.56 0.66 5.85
C GLY A 98 -16.55 0.35 6.96
N ASP A 99 -15.53 -0.46 6.66
CA ASP A 99 -14.44 -0.77 7.57
C ASP A 99 -13.66 0.50 7.92
N THR A 100 -13.15 0.55 9.14
CA THR A 100 -12.40 1.66 9.73
C THR A 100 -11.24 1.13 10.57
N THR A 101 -10.77 -0.08 10.26
CA THR A 101 -9.72 -0.75 11.03
C THR A 101 -8.49 0.15 11.22
N TYR A 102 -7.83 -0.03 12.35
CA TYR A 102 -6.67 0.75 12.81
C TYR A 102 -5.56 -0.13 13.38
N GLU A 103 -5.66 -1.46 13.20
CA GLU A 103 -4.76 -2.46 13.78
C GLU A 103 -3.75 -3.00 12.74
N PRO A 104 -2.57 -2.37 12.61
CA PRO A 104 -1.57 -2.78 11.63
C PRO A 104 -1.15 -4.24 11.72
N THR A 105 -0.98 -4.86 10.55
CA THR A 105 -0.72 -6.28 10.35
C THR A 105 0.74 -6.52 9.98
N SER A 106 1.31 -7.66 10.38
CA SER A 106 2.73 -7.95 10.10
C SER A 106 3.04 -8.31 8.65
N ALA A 107 2.01 -8.54 7.84
CA ALA A 107 2.13 -8.88 6.43
C ALA A 107 0.84 -8.52 5.67
N PHE A 108 0.96 -8.43 4.36
CA PHE A 108 -0.12 -8.41 3.38
C PHE A 108 0.09 -9.60 2.42
N PRO A 109 -0.97 -10.34 2.03
CA PRO A 109 -2.37 -10.12 2.42
C PRO A 109 -2.65 -10.52 3.87
N ASP A 110 -3.70 -9.93 4.46
CA ASP A 110 -4.20 -10.26 5.79
C ASP A 110 -5.74 -10.23 5.84
N ASN A 111 -6.35 -10.81 6.88
CA ASN A 111 -7.80 -10.89 7.03
C ASN A 111 -8.44 -9.86 8.00
N ALA A 112 -7.65 -8.97 8.61
CA ALA A 112 -8.10 -8.00 9.61
C ALA A 112 -8.53 -6.64 9.02
N GLY A 113 -8.18 -6.33 7.76
CA GLY A 113 -8.63 -5.14 7.04
C GLY A 113 -9.67 -5.43 5.97
N PRO A 114 -10.01 -4.45 5.11
CA PRO A 114 -10.81 -4.67 3.90
C PRO A 114 -10.03 -5.44 2.84
N MET A 115 -10.71 -6.06 1.87
CA MET A 115 -10.07 -6.69 0.72
C MET A 115 -9.54 -5.62 -0.25
N GLY A 116 -8.50 -5.90 -1.03
CA GLY A 116 -7.98 -4.91 -1.99
C GLY A 116 -7.40 -3.66 -1.32
N MET A 117 -6.82 -3.83 -0.13
CA MET A 117 -6.30 -2.74 0.68
C MET A 117 -4.97 -2.26 0.13
N LEU A 118 -4.82 -0.95 0.03
CA LEU A 118 -3.56 -0.27 -0.17
C LEU A 118 -3.32 0.61 1.05
N ALA A 119 -2.23 0.35 1.75
CA ALA A 119 -1.94 0.88 3.07
C ALA A 119 -0.63 1.67 3.03
N PRO A 120 -0.65 3.00 2.74
CA PRO A 120 0.56 3.80 2.85
C PRO A 120 1.02 3.95 4.29
N ILE A 121 0.09 4.09 5.25
CA ILE A 121 0.43 4.42 6.63
C ILE A 121 -0.58 3.81 7.60
N TYR A 122 -0.88 2.52 7.44
CA TYR A 122 -1.93 1.86 8.22
C TYR A 122 -1.59 1.87 9.71
N THR A 123 -2.34 2.67 10.46
CA THR A 123 -2.20 2.91 11.90
C THR A 123 -3.40 3.70 12.42
N ASP A 124 -3.49 3.87 13.73
CA ASP A 124 -4.55 4.62 14.39
C ASP A 124 -4.30 6.14 14.31
N LEU A 125 -5.03 6.83 13.42
CA LEU A 125 -4.88 8.26 13.13
C LEU A 125 -6.20 8.99 13.34
N ASN A 126 -6.11 10.20 13.92
CA ASN A 126 -7.30 11.03 14.11
C ASN A 126 -7.18 12.39 13.39
N PRO A 127 -7.69 12.52 12.15
CA PRO A 127 -7.64 13.76 11.37
C PRO A 127 -8.57 14.86 11.89
N SER A 128 -9.49 14.58 12.81
CA SER A 128 -10.45 15.57 13.32
C SER A 128 -9.85 16.56 14.33
N ILE A 129 -8.68 16.25 14.90
CA ILE A 129 -8.10 17.00 16.03
C ILE A 129 -7.41 18.31 15.59
N ASN A 130 -8.17 19.37 15.34
CA ASN A 130 -7.61 20.65 14.87
C ASN A 130 -7.15 21.59 16.00
N ASN A 131 -5.97 21.34 16.58
CA ASN A 131 -5.38 22.18 17.64
C ASN A 131 -4.03 22.84 17.28
N ARG A 132 -3.65 22.87 15.99
CA ARG A 132 -2.32 23.32 15.54
C ARG A 132 -2.34 24.36 14.42
N GLN A 133 -1.17 24.93 14.12
CA GLN A 133 -0.97 25.94 13.07
C GLN A 133 -1.27 25.42 11.65
N GLN A 134 -1.01 24.14 11.38
CA GLN A 134 -1.44 23.47 10.14
C GLN A 134 -2.67 22.60 10.45
N PRO A 135 -3.75 22.70 9.66
CA PRO A 135 -4.97 21.93 9.90
C PRO A 135 -4.70 20.43 9.69
N ASN A 136 -5.32 19.59 10.52
CA ASN A 136 -5.43 18.17 10.26
C ASN A 136 -6.55 17.89 9.25
N GLY A 137 -6.46 16.72 8.61
CA GLY A 137 -7.44 16.30 7.62
C GLY A 137 -6.95 15.17 6.74
N VAL A 138 -7.85 14.75 5.86
CA VAL A 138 -7.58 13.86 4.75
C VAL A 138 -8.06 14.55 3.48
N TRP A 139 -7.17 14.76 2.53
CA TRP A 139 -7.47 15.48 1.29
C TRP A 139 -7.32 14.58 0.07
N VAL A 140 -8.17 14.83 -0.91
CA VAL A 140 -8.03 14.28 -2.26
C VAL A 140 -7.83 15.40 -3.26
N HIS A 141 -6.98 15.17 -4.25
CA HIS A 141 -6.68 16.15 -5.29
C HIS A 141 -6.24 15.44 -6.57
N MET A 142 -6.47 16.08 -7.71
CA MET A 142 -5.95 15.68 -9.01
C MET A 142 -4.88 16.68 -9.46
N ASP A 143 -3.64 16.22 -9.56
CA ASP A 143 -2.53 17.01 -10.11
C ASP A 143 -2.17 16.47 -11.50
N GLY A 144 -2.62 17.14 -12.56
CA GLY A 144 -2.50 16.63 -13.92
C GLY A 144 -3.21 15.28 -14.10
N ASP A 145 -2.43 14.22 -14.33
CA ASP A 145 -2.89 12.84 -14.53
C ASP A 145 -2.68 11.95 -13.28
N GLU A 146 -2.50 12.58 -12.12
CA GLU A 146 -2.22 11.89 -10.85
C GLU A 146 -3.34 12.14 -9.84
N PHE A 147 -3.83 11.07 -9.23
CA PHE A 147 -4.74 11.14 -8.10
C PHE A 147 -3.94 11.07 -6.80
N LEU A 148 -4.10 12.06 -5.94
CA LEU A 148 -3.41 12.16 -4.66
C LEU A 148 -4.38 12.03 -3.49
N VAL A 149 -4.00 11.24 -2.49
CA VAL A 149 -4.60 11.22 -1.15
C VAL A 149 -3.55 11.67 -0.15
N THR A 150 -3.88 12.64 0.69
CA THR A 150 -2.96 13.17 1.72
C THR A 150 -3.57 12.98 3.10
N TRP A 151 -2.87 12.32 4.00
CA TRP A 151 -3.18 12.29 5.43
C TRP A 151 -2.28 13.26 6.17
N ARG A 152 -2.89 14.17 6.93
CA ARG A 152 -2.22 14.98 7.97
C ARG A 152 -2.99 14.81 9.27
N ALA A 153 -2.48 13.97 10.15
CA ALA A 153 -3.16 13.65 11.41
C ALA A 153 -2.15 13.24 12.49
N PRO A 154 -2.37 13.54 13.77
CA PRO A 154 -1.66 12.88 14.84
C PRO A 154 -2.08 11.42 14.95
N PHE A 155 -1.23 10.60 15.56
CA PHE A 155 -1.68 9.33 16.12
C PHE A 155 -2.78 9.58 17.15
N TYR A 156 -3.79 8.71 17.20
CA TYR A 156 -4.89 8.84 18.15
C TYR A 156 -4.36 8.97 19.60
N GLY A 157 -4.84 10.01 20.30
CA GLY A 157 -4.46 10.32 21.68
C GLY A 157 -3.00 10.76 21.89
N ARG A 158 -2.25 11.07 20.83
CA ARG A 158 -0.82 11.49 20.89
C ARG A 158 -0.52 12.75 20.08
N GLU A 159 -1.30 13.79 20.33
CA GLU A 159 -1.07 15.12 19.76
C GLU A 159 0.21 15.78 20.29
N ASP A 160 0.86 15.22 21.31
CA ASP A 160 2.17 15.68 21.77
C ASP A 160 3.30 15.37 20.78
N LEU A 161 3.14 14.33 19.95
CA LEU A 161 4.21 13.83 19.08
C LEU A 161 4.39 14.62 17.79
N GLY A 162 3.35 15.28 17.30
CA GLY A 162 3.35 15.87 15.97
C GLY A 162 2.28 15.25 15.07
N GLN A 163 2.36 15.56 13.78
CA GLN A 163 1.46 15.09 12.73
C GLN A 163 2.21 14.04 11.92
N VAL A 164 1.57 12.91 11.63
CA VAL A 164 1.91 12.07 10.49
C VAL A 164 1.50 12.84 9.24
N GLU A 165 2.40 12.88 8.26
CA GLU A 165 2.19 13.49 6.95
C GLU A 165 2.61 12.52 5.86
N ALA A 166 1.61 11.83 5.34
CA ALA A 166 1.74 10.77 4.36
C ALA A 166 0.88 11.05 3.14
N GLN A 167 1.37 10.62 1.98
CA GLN A 167 0.73 10.77 0.69
C GLN A 167 0.71 9.46 -0.06
N LEU A 168 -0.45 9.14 -0.60
CA LEU A 168 -0.63 8.18 -1.67
C LEU A 168 -0.74 8.94 -2.98
N ARG A 169 0.10 8.60 -3.94
CA ARG A 169 0.00 9.08 -5.32
C ARG A 169 -0.25 7.88 -6.23
N LEU A 170 -1.31 7.97 -7.03
CA LEU A 170 -1.69 7.00 -8.04
C LEU A 170 -1.59 7.66 -9.42
N THR A 171 -0.84 7.05 -10.33
CA THR A 171 -0.71 7.56 -11.71
C THR A 171 -1.47 6.67 -12.69
N GLN A 172 -1.82 7.20 -13.86
CA GLN A 172 -2.41 6.41 -14.96
C GLN A 172 -1.47 5.36 -15.56
N THR A 173 -0.17 5.39 -15.24
CA THR A 173 0.81 4.39 -15.67
C THR A 173 0.96 3.27 -14.64
N ASP A 174 -0.04 3.07 -13.79
CA ASP A 174 -0.09 2.05 -12.74
C ASP A 174 1.05 2.14 -11.72
N ILE A 175 1.61 3.34 -11.55
CA ILE A 175 2.63 3.61 -10.52
C ILE A 175 1.91 4.03 -9.24
N ILE A 176 2.34 3.43 -8.14
CA ILE A 176 1.92 3.80 -6.78
C ILE A 176 3.13 4.38 -6.07
N ASN A 177 2.98 5.56 -5.46
CA ASN A 177 4.00 6.10 -4.56
C ASN A 177 3.44 6.38 -3.18
N PHE A 178 4.19 5.95 -2.17
CA PHE A 178 3.99 6.37 -0.79
C PHE A 178 5.05 7.42 -0.47
N ASN A 179 4.62 8.64 -0.14
CA ASN A 179 5.52 9.74 0.23
C ASN A 179 5.27 10.14 1.68
N TYR A 180 6.33 10.26 2.46
CA TYR A 180 6.26 10.62 3.87
C TYR A 180 7.11 11.86 4.11
N ARG A 181 6.44 13.01 4.23
CA ARG A 181 7.13 14.24 4.62
C ARG A 181 7.64 14.14 6.04
N GLN A 182 6.78 13.64 6.93
CA GLN A 182 7.16 13.29 8.28
C GLN A 182 6.29 12.17 8.85
N ILE A 183 6.92 11.28 9.61
CA ILE A 183 6.25 10.39 10.57
C ILE A 183 6.95 10.62 11.90
N PRO A 184 6.27 11.16 12.93
CA PRO A 184 6.87 11.34 14.25
C PRO A 184 7.33 10.01 14.85
N GLY A 185 8.40 10.06 15.65
CA GLY A 185 8.78 8.93 16.48
C GLY A 185 7.68 8.64 17.52
N ALA A 186 7.12 7.43 17.49
CA ALA A 186 5.96 7.06 18.29
C ALA A 186 6.17 5.68 18.93
N SER A 187 6.89 5.65 20.06
CA SER A 187 6.97 4.42 20.85
C SER A 187 5.57 3.98 21.30
N GLY A 188 5.25 2.72 21.07
CA GLY A 188 3.93 2.15 21.36
C GLY A 188 2.95 2.14 20.18
N PHE A 189 3.27 2.79 19.06
CA PHE A 189 2.45 2.77 17.84
C PHE A 189 3.13 1.94 16.77
N THR A 190 2.39 0.98 16.25
CA THR A 190 2.81 0.17 15.11
C THR A 190 2.23 0.77 13.84
N ILE A 191 2.98 0.66 12.75
CA ILE A 191 2.56 1.03 11.40
C ILE A 191 2.76 -0.20 10.52
N SER A 192 1.87 -0.37 9.56
CA SER A 192 2.08 -1.24 8.39
C SER A 192 2.04 -0.42 7.11
N ALA A 193 2.88 -0.79 6.15
CA ALA A 193 2.79 -0.29 4.80
C ALA A 193 2.84 -1.45 3.80
N GLY A 194 1.92 -1.44 2.84
CA GLY A 194 1.80 -2.52 1.87
C GLY A 194 0.53 -2.46 1.02
N LEU A 195 0.32 -3.51 0.25
CA LEU A 195 -0.81 -3.68 -0.66
C LEU A 195 -1.24 -5.15 -0.70
N GLU A 196 -2.53 -5.39 -0.88
CA GLU A 196 -3.10 -6.72 -1.10
C GLU A 196 -4.15 -6.72 -2.21
N ALA A 197 -4.29 -7.87 -2.88
CA ALA A 197 -5.27 -8.08 -3.93
C ALA A 197 -6.69 -8.19 -3.37
N THR A 198 -7.68 -7.97 -4.23
CA THR A 198 -9.09 -8.11 -3.85
C THR A 198 -9.50 -9.54 -3.55
N ASP A 199 -8.80 -10.55 -4.02
CA ASP A 199 -9.05 -11.96 -3.67
C ASP A 199 -8.23 -12.45 -2.46
N ARG A 200 -7.32 -11.61 -1.96
CA ARG A 200 -6.36 -11.89 -0.88
C ARG A 200 -5.43 -13.07 -1.12
N LEU A 201 -5.19 -13.41 -2.38
CA LEU A 201 -4.19 -14.42 -2.72
C LEU A 201 -2.80 -13.79 -2.80
N ASP A 202 -2.73 -12.55 -3.28
CA ASP A 202 -1.50 -11.80 -3.44
C ASP A 202 -1.41 -10.59 -2.52
N GLY A 203 -0.18 -10.24 -2.13
CA GLY A 203 0.10 -9.03 -1.35
C GLY A 203 1.58 -8.86 -1.05
N VAL A 204 1.95 -7.61 -0.78
CA VAL A 204 3.34 -7.22 -0.54
C VAL A 204 3.40 -6.18 0.55
N SER A 205 4.29 -6.39 1.52
CA SER A 205 4.59 -5.44 2.59
C SER A 205 5.91 -4.72 2.32
N SER A 206 5.94 -3.41 2.54
CA SER A 206 7.20 -2.66 2.58
C SER A 206 7.66 -2.38 4.01
N PHE A 207 6.72 -2.34 4.96
CA PHE A 207 7.06 -2.11 6.36
C PHE A 207 6.05 -2.70 7.34
N PHE A 208 6.58 -3.15 8.48
CA PHE A 208 5.81 -3.40 9.69
C PHE A 208 6.68 -3.09 10.90
N GLY A 209 6.17 -2.25 11.81
CA GLY A 209 6.83 -2.02 13.09
C GLY A 209 6.59 -0.64 13.68
N GLN A 210 7.34 -0.32 14.72
CA GLN A 210 7.29 0.98 15.38
C GLN A 210 8.35 1.91 14.82
N ILE A 211 7.98 3.18 14.65
CA ILE A 211 8.90 4.26 14.26
C ILE A 211 9.48 4.84 15.55
N GLN A 212 10.69 4.41 15.93
CA GLN A 212 11.33 4.92 17.16
C GLN A 212 11.87 6.35 16.99
N ASN A 213 12.45 6.63 15.83
CA ASN A 213 12.96 7.95 15.46
C ASN A 213 12.13 8.49 14.31
N ALA A 214 11.89 9.79 14.28
CA ALA A 214 11.10 10.40 13.21
C ALA A 214 11.69 10.08 11.83
N VAL A 215 10.81 9.75 10.89
CA VAL A 215 11.12 9.57 9.48
C VAL A 215 10.72 10.86 8.75
N THR A 216 11.58 11.36 7.87
CA THR A 216 11.28 12.56 7.07
C THR A 216 11.81 12.40 5.66
N ASN A 217 11.10 12.95 4.67
CA ASN A 217 11.47 12.90 3.27
C ASN A 217 11.76 11.47 2.77
N TYR A 218 10.90 10.52 3.12
CA TYR A 218 11.00 9.13 2.72
C TYR A 218 9.97 8.84 1.63
N ALA A 219 10.33 8.01 0.66
CA ALA A 219 9.44 7.64 -0.43
C ALA A 219 9.63 6.17 -0.81
N VAL A 220 8.53 5.53 -1.20
CA VAL A 220 8.50 4.16 -1.72
C VAL A 220 7.72 4.17 -3.02
N ALA A 221 8.32 3.65 -4.09
CA ALA A 221 7.66 3.44 -5.37
C ALA A 221 7.30 1.97 -5.52
N TRP A 222 6.10 1.69 -6.01
CA TRP A 222 5.66 0.36 -6.36
C TRP A 222 5.45 0.29 -7.86
N GLU A 223 5.96 -0.77 -8.46
CA GLU A 223 5.83 -1.07 -9.88
C GLU A 223 5.04 -2.36 -10.03
N TYR A 224 4.13 -2.36 -11.00
CA TYR A 224 3.35 -3.52 -11.39
C TYR A 224 3.93 -4.13 -12.67
N ASP A 225 4.41 -5.37 -12.58
CA ASP A 225 4.75 -6.19 -13.74
C ASP A 225 3.69 -7.28 -13.95
N PRO A 226 2.82 -7.15 -14.97
CA PRO A 226 1.82 -8.18 -15.27
C PRO A 226 2.44 -9.49 -15.78
N GLN A 227 3.76 -9.57 -15.98
CA GLN A 227 4.47 -10.82 -16.27
C GLN A 227 4.95 -11.53 -14.99
N ASP A 228 4.93 -10.88 -13.83
CA ASP A 228 5.33 -11.45 -12.52
C ASP A 228 4.10 -11.78 -11.65
N VAL A 229 3.02 -12.24 -12.30
CA VAL A 229 1.79 -12.70 -11.63
C VAL A 229 1.74 -14.22 -11.63
N ASN A 230 1.39 -14.81 -10.49
CA ASN A 230 1.24 -16.27 -10.39
C ASN A 230 -0.02 -16.76 -11.12
N ARG A 231 0.08 -17.86 -11.85
CA ARG A 231 -1.00 -18.47 -12.63
C ARG A 231 -1.28 -19.86 -12.09
N ALA A 232 -2.56 -20.11 -11.84
CA ALA A 232 -3.00 -21.40 -11.32
C ALA A 232 -2.54 -22.58 -12.19
N PRO A 233 -2.18 -23.72 -11.57
CA PRO A 233 -1.74 -24.88 -12.31
C PRO A 233 -2.87 -25.45 -13.18
N GLN A 234 -2.51 -25.81 -14.41
CA GLN A 234 -3.45 -26.38 -15.38
C GLN A 234 -3.41 -27.90 -15.33
N LEU A 235 -4.56 -28.51 -15.05
CA LEU A 235 -4.75 -29.94 -15.18
C LEU A 235 -4.82 -30.32 -16.66
N THR A 236 -4.04 -31.32 -17.05
CA THR A 236 -4.23 -31.98 -18.34
C THR A 236 -5.58 -32.68 -18.33
N GLU A 237 -6.42 -32.43 -19.34
CA GLU A 237 -7.75 -33.05 -19.45
C GLU A 237 -7.65 -34.57 -19.28
N LEU A 238 -8.45 -35.10 -18.35
CA LEU A 238 -8.59 -36.53 -18.15
C LEU A 238 -9.76 -37.03 -18.99
N ALA A 239 -9.47 -37.93 -19.93
CA ALA A 239 -10.50 -38.57 -20.71
C ALA A 239 -11.37 -39.50 -19.86
N ASP A 240 -12.68 -39.51 -20.13
CA ASP A 240 -13.61 -40.46 -19.55
C ASP A 240 -13.14 -41.90 -19.74
N ARG A 241 -13.26 -42.72 -18.69
CA ARG A 241 -12.95 -44.15 -18.73
C ARG A 241 -14.12 -44.98 -18.22
N ALA A 242 -14.57 -45.91 -19.06
CA ALA A 242 -15.52 -46.95 -18.64
C ALA A 242 -14.78 -48.07 -17.89
N GLY A 243 -15.37 -48.58 -16.82
CA GLY A 243 -14.84 -49.68 -16.01
C GLY A 243 -15.89 -50.75 -15.72
N LEU A 244 -15.44 -51.98 -15.47
CA LEU A 244 -16.30 -53.07 -15.00
C LEU A 244 -16.33 -53.10 -13.48
N THR A 245 -17.47 -53.50 -12.90
CA THR A 245 -17.62 -53.63 -11.45
C THR A 245 -16.57 -54.58 -10.86
N GLY A 246 -15.86 -54.13 -9.83
CA GLY A 246 -14.81 -54.91 -9.16
C GLY A 246 -13.45 -54.87 -9.87
N VAL A 247 -13.31 -54.14 -10.98
CA VAL A 247 -12.05 -53.94 -11.69
C VAL A 247 -11.54 -52.51 -11.43
N PRO A 248 -10.31 -52.31 -10.94
CA PRO A 248 -9.75 -50.98 -10.73
C PRO A 248 -9.63 -50.20 -12.04
N VAL A 249 -10.06 -48.94 -12.03
CA VAL A 249 -9.76 -47.98 -13.11
C VAL A 249 -8.59 -47.12 -12.65
N GLN A 250 -7.55 -47.04 -13.47
CA GLN A 250 -6.37 -46.23 -13.20
C GLN A 250 -6.40 -44.96 -14.04
N PHE A 251 -6.02 -43.85 -13.43
CA PHE A 251 -5.81 -42.57 -14.08
C PHE A 251 -4.37 -42.12 -13.82
N THR A 252 -3.78 -41.46 -14.81
CA THR A 252 -2.54 -40.72 -14.64
C THR A 252 -2.93 -39.26 -14.71
N VAL A 253 -2.81 -38.55 -13.58
CA VAL A 253 -3.06 -37.12 -13.52
C VAL A 253 -1.74 -36.41 -13.77
N THR A 254 -1.74 -35.49 -14.71
CA THR A 254 -0.64 -34.56 -14.96
C THR A 254 -1.20 -33.15 -14.86
N ALA A 255 -0.47 -32.28 -14.18
CA ALA A 255 -0.68 -30.85 -14.23
C ALA A 255 0.63 -30.18 -14.66
N SER A 256 0.50 -28.99 -15.22
CA SER A 256 1.61 -28.08 -15.50
C SER A 256 1.33 -26.76 -14.81
N ASP A 257 2.39 -26.09 -14.39
CA ASP A 257 2.33 -24.75 -13.84
C ASP A 257 3.18 -23.84 -14.75
N GLU A 258 2.62 -22.71 -15.18
CA GLU A 258 3.33 -21.80 -16.10
C GLU A 258 4.45 -21.03 -15.40
N ASP A 259 4.36 -20.87 -14.07
CA ASP A 259 5.32 -20.16 -13.23
C ASP A 259 6.36 -21.11 -12.63
N GLY A 260 6.12 -22.41 -12.73
CA GLY A 260 7.04 -23.46 -12.29
C GLY A 260 6.84 -23.84 -10.83
N ASP A 261 5.67 -23.50 -10.26
CA ASP A 261 5.33 -23.79 -8.88
C ASP A 261 5.33 -25.30 -8.58
N THR A 262 5.61 -25.64 -7.32
CA THR A 262 5.58 -27.04 -6.88
C THR A 262 4.15 -27.55 -6.81
N LEU A 263 3.78 -28.40 -7.76
CA LEU A 263 2.47 -29.03 -7.82
C LEU A 263 2.24 -30.02 -6.68
N ARG A 264 1.13 -29.85 -5.94
CA ARG A 264 0.64 -30.81 -4.94
C ARG A 264 -0.64 -31.48 -5.43
N TYR A 265 -0.62 -32.81 -5.48
CA TYR A 265 -1.77 -33.62 -5.87
C TYR A 265 -2.45 -34.20 -4.63
N SER A 266 -3.77 -34.05 -4.54
CA SER A 266 -4.61 -34.70 -3.54
C SER A 266 -5.82 -35.31 -4.23
N MET A 267 -6.31 -36.45 -3.74
CA MET A 267 -7.39 -37.24 -4.33
C MET A 267 -8.33 -37.72 -3.24
#